data_AF-A0AAU7Q6A5-F1
#
_entry.id   AF-A0AAU7Q6A5-F1
#
_cell.length_a   1.000
_cell.length_b   1.000
_cell.length_c   1.000
_cell.angle_alpha   90.00
_cell.angle_beta   90.00
_cell.angle_gamma   90.00
#
_symmetry.space_group_name_H-M   'P 1'
#
loop_
_entity.id
_entity.type
_entity.pdbx_description
1 polymer ?
#
loop_
_entity_poly.entity_id
_entity_poly.type
_entity_poly.pdbx_seq_one_letter_code
_entity_poly.pdbx_strand_id
1 'polypeptide(L)' 'MAAALSARINKNDKNDARGIAQMMRVGLFKGVLVKSDEACQVKIILGSRRQLIRCREQIAGTIRENIRDKS' A
#
# COMPACT_ATOMS: atom_id res chain seq x y z
N MET A 1 -5.86 -13.14 -1.16
CA MET A 1 -6.04 -12.99 0.31
C MET A 1 -6.78 -11.71 0.66
N ALA A 2 -6.30 -10.53 0.24
CA ALA A 2 -6.96 -9.25 0.53
C ALA A 2 -8.45 -9.23 0.12
N ALA A 3 -8.80 -9.74 -1.07
CA ALA A 3 -10.17 -9.82 -1.56
C ALA A 3 -11.12 -10.70 -0.72
N ALA A 4 -10.61 -11.74 -0.06
CA ALA A 4 -11.42 -12.63 0.77
C ALA A 4 -11.68 -12.05 2.17
N LEU A 5 -10.71 -11.30 2.69
CA LEU A 5 -10.84 -10.56 3.97
C LEU A 5 -11.59 -9.23 3.79
N SER A 6 -11.52 -8.60 2.62
CA SER A 6 -12.23 -7.36 2.30
C SER A 6 -13.71 -7.56 1.95
N ALA A 7 -14.16 -8.79 1.75
CA ALA A 7 -15.57 -9.10 1.49
C ALA A 7 -16.48 -8.83 2.72
N ARG A 8 -15.89 -8.58 3.90
CA ARG A 8 -16.62 -8.22 5.11
C ARG A 8 -16.66 -6.71 5.28
N ILE A 9 -17.88 -6.18 5.42
CA ILE A 9 -18.18 -4.74 5.46
C ILE A 9 -17.52 -4.03 6.67
N ASN A 10 -17.38 -4.73 7.80
CA ASN A 10 -16.85 -4.15 9.04
C ASN A 10 -15.58 -4.88 9.50
N LYS A 11 -14.48 -4.14 9.56
CA LYS A 11 -13.21 -4.61 10.11
C LYS A 11 -13.24 -4.58 11.63
N ASN A 12 -13.07 -5.75 12.25
CA ASN A 12 -12.78 -5.90 13.67
C ASN A 12 -11.98 -7.20 13.88
N ASP A 13 -11.24 -7.30 15.00
CA ASP A 13 -10.33 -8.42 15.25
C ASP A 13 -11.05 -9.78 15.23
N LYS A 14 -12.28 -9.84 15.74
CA LYS A 14 -13.11 -11.06 15.74
C LYS A 14 -13.44 -11.52 14.31
N ASN A 15 -13.76 -10.59 13.42
CA ASN A 15 -14.10 -10.87 12.03
C ASN A 15 -12.86 -11.26 11.23
N ASP A 16 -11.73 -10.60 11.48
CA ASP A 16 -10.44 -10.90 10.84
C ASP A 16 -9.97 -12.31 11.23
N ALA A 17 -10.02 -12.65 12.53
CA ALA A 17 -9.70 -13.99 13.02
C ALA A 17 -10.58 -15.08 12.40
N ARG A 18 -11.90 -14.85 12.31
CA ARG A 18 -12.83 -15.76 11.63
C ARG A 18 -12.54 -15.88 10.13
N GLY A 19 -12.21 -14.77 9.47
CA GLY A 19 -11.85 -14.75 8.06
C GLY A 19 -10.60 -15.57 7.79
N ILE A 20 -9.54 -15.39 8.59
CA ILE A 20 -8.30 -16.16 8.52
C ILE A 20 -8.60 -17.65 8.77
N ALA A 21 -9.36 -17.99 9.81
CA ALA A 21 -9.71 -19.38 10.12
C ALA A 21 -10.51 -20.05 8.99
N GLN A 22 -11.43 -19.34 8.36
CA GLN A 22 -12.17 -19.83 7.21
C GLN A 22 -11.23 -20.08 6.02
N MET A 23 -10.30 -19.15 5.74
CA MET A 23 -9.32 -19.31 4.67
C MET A 23 -8.37 -20.48 4.91
N MET A 24 -7.95 -20.73 6.16
CA MET A 24 -7.19 -21.91 6.55
C MET A 24 -7.99 -23.19 6.27
N ARG A 25 -9.28 -23.21 6.65
CA ARG A 25 -10.18 -24.37 6.46
C ARG A 25 -10.34 -24.76 4.98
N VAL A 26 -10.48 -23.77 4.09
CA VAL A 26 -10.73 -24.03 2.65
C VAL A 26 -9.45 -24.06 1.80
N GLY A 27 -8.27 -24.13 2.43
CA GLY A 27 -6.99 -24.21 1.72
C GLY A 27 -6.57 -22.94 0.98
N LEU A 28 -7.21 -21.80 1.27
CA LEU A 28 -6.88 -20.50 0.69
C LEU A 28 -5.80 -19.74 1.49
N PHE A 29 -5.33 -20.32 2.60
CA PHE A 29 -4.21 -19.81 3.37
C PHE A 29 -2.89 -20.48 2.97
N LYS A 30 -1.86 -19.66 2.75
CA LYS A 30 -0.47 -20.11 2.56
C LYS A 30 0.40 -19.34 3.54
N GLY A 31 1.16 -20.06 4.37
CA GLY A 31 2.18 -19.45 5.21
C GLY A 31 3.18 -18.69 4.34
N VAL A 32 3.40 -17.42 4.65
CA VAL A 32 4.38 -16.58 3.96
C VAL A 32 5.40 -16.07 4.97
N LEU A 33 6.64 -15.92 4.51
CA LEU A 33 7.70 -15.35 5.33
C LEU A 33 7.38 -13.90 5.68
N VAL A 34 7.54 -13.55 6.96
CA VAL A 34 7.48 -12.16 7.42
C VAL A 34 8.73 -11.46 6.92
N LYS A 35 8.56 -10.28 6.30
CA LYS A 35 9.70 -9.48 5.84
C LYS A 35 10.52 -9.04 7.05
N SER A 36 11.84 -9.07 6.95
CA SER A 36 12.70 -8.51 7.99
C SER A 36 12.50 -7.00 8.10
N ASP A 37 12.83 -6.44 9.26
CA ASP A 37 12.70 -5.00 9.50
C ASP A 37 13.62 -4.20 8.57
N GLU A 38 14.82 -4.71 8.28
CA GLU A 38 15.77 -4.09 7.35
C GLU A 38 15.18 -4.02 5.94
N ALA A 39 14.56 -5.11 5.46
CA ALA A 39 13.91 -5.13 4.16
C ALA A 39 12.71 -4.16 4.09
N CYS A 40 12.00 -3.97 5.21
CA CYS A 40 10.95 -2.97 5.33
C CYS A 40 11.51 -1.54 5.25
N GLN A 41 12.56 -1.25 6.01
CA GLN A 41 13.22 0.06 6.04
C GLN A 41 13.76 0.47 4.66
N VAL A 42 14.47 -0.43 3.98
CA VAL A 42 14.96 -0.18 2.62
C VAL A 42 13.81 0.15 1.67
N LYS A 43 12.71 -0.59 1.75
CA LYS A 43 11.52 -0.33 0.92
C LYS A 43 10.90 1.03 1.21
N ILE A 44 10.82 1.42 2.49
CA ILE A 44 10.31 2.73 2.91
C ILE A 44 11.18 3.84 2.30
N ILE A 45 12.51 3.76 2.45
CA ILE A 45 13.43 4.77 1.92
C ILE A 45 13.31 4.91 0.40
N LEU A 46 13.26 3.78 -0.32
CA LEU A 46 13.06 3.79 -1.78
C LEU A 46 11.70 4.37 -2.19
N GLY A 47 10.65 4.10 -1.41
CA GLY A 47 9.33 4.69 -1.57
C GLY A 47 9.34 6.20 -1.39
N SER A 48 9.91 6.68 -0.28
CA SER A 48 10.05 8.10 0.04
C SER A 48 10.83 8.86 -1.02
N ARG A 49 11.96 8.30 -1.51
CA ARG A 49 12.73 8.92 -2.60
C ARG A 49 11.89 9.09 -3.87
N ARG A 50 11.15 8.05 -4.29
CA ARG A 50 10.26 8.15 -5.46
C ARG A 50 9.18 9.21 -5.26
N GLN A 51 8.62 9.32 -4.06
CA GLN A 51 7.61 10.32 -3.75
C GLN A 51 8.17 11.74 -3.84
N LEU A 52 9.35 11.99 -3.28
CA LEU A 52 10.01 13.31 -3.36
C LEU A 52 10.30 13.72 -4.80
N ILE A 53 10.76 12.79 -5.65
CA ILE A 53 11.00 13.07 -7.07
C ILE A 53 9.68 13.44 -7.77
N ARG A 54 8.60 12.69 -7.53
CA ARG A 54 7.28 13.00 -8.09
C ARG A 54 6.76 14.35 -7.63
N CYS A 55 6.88 14.67 -6.34
CA CYS A 55 6.47 15.98 -5.82
C CYS A 55 7.26 17.12 -6.48
N ARG A 56 8.57 16.96 -6.66
CA ARG A 56 9.41 17.94 -7.38
C ARG A 56 8.91 18.15 -8.81
N GLU A 57 8.65 17.06 -9.52
CA GLU A 57 8.17 17.11 -10.91
C GLU A 57 6.79 17.75 -11.02
N GLN A 58 5.89 17.43 -10.09
CA GLN A 58 4.56 18.02 -10.01
C GLN A 58 4.65 19.54 -9.80
N ILE A 59 5.45 19.99 -8.82
CA ILE A 59 5.66 21.42 -8.55
C ILE A 59 6.22 22.12 -9.81
N ALA A 60 7.24 21.54 -10.44
CA ALA A 60 7.83 22.09 -11.65
C ALA A 60 6.84 22.10 -12.84
N GLY A 61 5.93 21.12 -12.92
CA GLY A 61 4.82 21.10 -13.87
C GLY A 61 3.86 22.26 -13.64
N THR A 62 3.34 22.38 -12.41
CA THR A 62 2.40 23.44 -12.03
C THR A 62 2.96 24.84 -12.27
N ILE A 63 4.25 25.07 -11.97
CA ILE A 63 4.90 26.36 -12.26
C ILE A 63 4.91 26.65 -13.77
N ARG A 64 5.27 25.66 -14.61
CA ARG A 64 5.32 25.85 -16.07
C ARG A 64 3.94 26.13 -16.65
N GLU A 65 2.92 25.41 -16.20
CA GLU A 65 1.53 25.64 -16.62
C GLU A 65 1.07 27.05 -16.26
N ASN A 66 1.31 27.50 -15.01
CA ASN A 66 0.97 28.85 -14.57
C ASN A 66 1.67 29.95 -15.38
N ILE A 67 2.92 29.73 -15.82
CA ILE A 67 3.63 30.71 -16.68
C ILE A 67 3.01 30.73 -18.08
N ARG A 68 2.66 29.57 -18.63
CA ARG A 68 2.02 29.46 -19.94
C ARG A 68 0.65 30.13 -19.97
N ASP A 69 -0.17 29.93 -18.94
CA ASP A 69 -1.52 30.48 -18.87
C ASP A 69 -1.55 32.01 -18.70
N LYS A 70 -0.42 32.62 -18.34
CA LYS A 70 -0.25 34.07 -18.18
C LYS A 70 0.32 34.78 -19.42
N SER A 71 0.70 34.02 -20.45
CA SER A 71 1.23 34.55 -21.73
C SER A 71 0.14 34.55 -22.79
#